data_AF-A0A521GVZ1-F1
#
_entry.id   AF-A0A521GVZ1-F1
#
_cell.length_a   1.000
_cell.length_b   1.000
_cell.length_c   1.000
_cell.angle_alpha   90.00
_cell.angle_beta   90.00
_cell.angle_gamma   90.00
#
_symmetry.space_group_name_H-M   'P 1'
#
loop_
_entity.id
_entity.type
_entity.pdbx_description
1 polymer ?
#
loop_
_entity_poly.entity_id
_entity_poly.type
_entity_poly.pdbx_seq_one_letter_code
_entity_poly.pdbx_strand_id
1 'polypeptide(L)'
;MTMPGTLRWDELEFLECLEASPVISEYEVCYAYKVRRDGSELDVSVWPLENVVEFSFCQAGKMVFEFAFFMRGPIQLAKDENGEYLHFQDGVFAPSRFWYQQAGDLMDQTLFPTGIDLYLRIKPRIGFQFAAILSPAPNPSHQRT
;
A
#
# COMPACT_ATOMS: atom_id res chain seq x y z
N MET A 1 3.56 -18.69 16.63
CA MET A 1 3.54 -19.49 15.39
C MET A 1 2.45 -18.91 14.51
N THR A 2 2.77 -17.87 13.76
CA THR A 2 1.84 -17.19 12.84
C THR A 2 1.68 -18.07 11.61
N MET A 3 0.45 -18.44 11.26
CA MET A 3 0.18 -19.23 10.07
C MET A 3 0.70 -18.47 8.83
N PRO A 4 1.38 -19.12 7.89
CA PRO A 4 1.66 -18.52 6.59
C PRO A 4 0.33 -18.43 5.82
N GLY A 5 -0.01 -17.26 5.30
CA GLY A 5 -1.09 -17.12 4.31
C GLY A 5 -2.36 -16.39 4.72
N THR A 6 -2.35 -15.56 5.76
CA THR A 6 -3.38 -14.51 5.85
C THR A 6 -2.96 -13.39 4.91
N LEU A 7 -3.68 -13.22 3.80
CA LEU A 7 -3.50 -12.05 2.93
C LEU A 7 -3.58 -10.80 3.80
N ARG A 8 -2.67 -9.85 3.56
CA ARG A 8 -2.67 -8.57 4.28
C ARG A 8 -3.81 -7.66 3.84
N TRP A 9 -4.73 -8.14 3.01
CA TRP A 9 -5.80 -7.38 2.39
C TRP A 9 -6.98 -8.30 2.09
N ASP A 10 -8.17 -7.71 1.99
CA ASP A 10 -9.39 -8.36 1.55
C ASP A 10 -9.87 -7.70 0.24
N GLU A 11 -10.19 -8.52 -0.77
CA GLU A 11 -10.69 -8.05 -2.06
C GLU A 11 -11.98 -7.26 -1.93
N LEU A 12 -12.83 -7.63 -0.96
CA LEU A 12 -14.09 -6.92 -0.71
C LEU A 12 -13.85 -5.49 -0.24
N GLU A 13 -12.82 -5.26 0.59
CA GLU A 13 -12.45 -3.92 1.05
C GLU A 13 -12.00 -3.03 -0.11
N PHE A 14 -11.24 -3.58 -1.05
CA PHE A 14 -10.82 -2.86 -2.27
C PHE A 14 -12.00 -2.56 -3.17
N LEU A 15 -12.86 -3.55 -3.42
CA LEU A 15 -14.06 -3.37 -4.25
C LEU A 15 -14.99 -2.30 -3.66
N GLU A 16 -15.23 -2.35 -2.34
CA GLU A 16 -16.09 -1.40 -1.63
C GLU A 16 -15.50 0.01 -1.63
N CYS A 17 -14.20 0.16 -1.33
CA CYS A 17 -13.58 1.47 -1.32
C CYS A 17 -13.45 2.05 -2.73
N LEU A 18 -12.88 1.31 -3.67
CA LEU A 18 -12.49 1.80 -5.00
C LEU A 18 -13.67 1.87 -5.98
N GLU A 19 -14.80 1.22 -5.66
CA GLU A 19 -15.99 1.12 -6.53
C GLU A 19 -15.62 0.67 -7.95
N ALA A 20 -14.62 -0.20 -8.06
CA ALA A 20 -14.05 -0.68 -9.31
C ALA A 20 -13.75 -2.17 -9.18
N SER A 21 -14.14 -2.95 -10.18
CA SER A 21 -13.73 -4.35 -10.28
C SER A 21 -12.30 -4.45 -10.82
N PRO A 22 -11.47 -5.35 -10.29
CA PRO A 22 -10.12 -5.51 -10.80
C PRO A 22 -10.13 -6.23 -12.15
N VAL A 23 -9.16 -5.89 -12.99
CA VAL A 23 -8.67 -6.78 -14.04
C VAL A 23 -7.65 -7.70 -13.39
N ILE A 24 -7.99 -8.98 -13.29
CA ILE A 24 -7.13 -9.99 -12.66
C ILE A 24 -6.23 -10.60 -13.73
N SER A 25 -4.92 -10.62 -13.49
CA SER A 25 -3.96 -11.23 -14.42
C SER A 25 -4.08 -12.76 -14.41
N GLU A 26 -3.49 -13.42 -15.42
CA GLU A 26 -3.34 -14.88 -15.40
C GLU A 26 -2.68 -15.34 -14.09
N TYR A 27 -3.19 -16.44 -13.53
CA TYR A 27 -2.75 -17.02 -12.25
C TYR A 27 -2.93 -16.13 -11.02
N GLU A 28 -3.78 -15.09 -11.09
CA GLU A 28 -4.15 -14.23 -9.94
C GLU A 28 -2.94 -13.55 -9.27
N VAL A 29 -1.86 -13.35 -10.03
CA VAL A 29 -0.63 -12.73 -9.50
C VAL A 29 -0.75 -11.22 -9.28
N CYS A 30 -1.71 -10.58 -9.97
CA CYS A 30 -1.96 -9.14 -9.89
C CYS A 30 -3.45 -8.82 -10.06
N TYR A 31 -3.94 -7.89 -9.23
CA TYR A 31 -5.28 -7.33 -9.28
C TYR A 31 -5.15 -5.84 -9.60
N ALA A 32 -5.52 -5.46 -10.83
CA ALA A 32 -5.37 -4.10 -11.33
C ALA A 32 -6.72 -3.36 -11.33
N TYR A 33 -6.82 -2.31 -10.53
CA TYR A 33 -7.98 -1.45 -10.41
C TYR A 33 -7.72 -0.12 -11.12
N LYS A 34 -8.76 0.45 -11.74
CA LYS A 34 -8.71 1.76 -12.39
C LYS A 34 -9.87 2.63 -11.93
N VAL A 35 -9.54 3.75 -11.29
CA VAL A 35 -10.51 4.70 -10.72
C VAL A 35 -10.37 6.05 -11.42
N ARG A 36 -11.50 6.66 -11.79
CA ARG A 36 -11.56 8.00 -12.38
C ARG A 36 -12.52 8.90 -11.62
N ARG A 37 -12.06 10.08 -11.21
CA ARG A 37 -12.87 11.10 -10.51
C ARG A 37 -12.36 12.49 -10.88
N ASP A 38 -13.25 13.40 -11.29
CA ASP A 38 -12.93 14.82 -11.56
C ASP A 38 -11.68 15.09 -12.42
N GLY A 39 -11.46 14.27 -13.47
CA GLY A 39 -10.29 14.40 -14.34
C GLY A 39 -8.98 13.84 -13.77
N SER A 40 -9.03 13.27 -12.57
CA SER A 40 -7.98 12.43 -12.00
C SER A 40 -8.21 10.96 -12.35
N GLU A 41 -7.11 10.24 -12.59
CA GLU A 41 -7.08 8.81 -12.85
C GLU A 41 -6.09 8.16 -11.88
N LEU A 42 -6.52 7.10 -11.21
CA LEU A 42 -5.71 6.30 -10.31
C LEU A 42 -5.73 4.85 -10.80
N ASP A 43 -4.56 4.32 -11.10
CA ASP A 43 -4.34 2.89 -11.27
C ASP A 43 -3.75 2.32 -9.97
N VAL A 44 -4.33 1.24 -9.48
CA VAL A 44 -3.87 0.50 -8.28
C VAL A 44 -3.63 -0.95 -8.68
N SER A 45 -2.38 -1.42 -8.56
CA SER A 45 -2.02 -2.81 -8.85
C SER A 45 -1.60 -3.49 -7.56
N VAL A 46 -2.40 -4.46 -7.11
CA VAL A 46 -2.11 -5.25 -5.91
C VAL A 46 -1.38 -6.53 -6.31
N TRP A 47 -0.21 -6.77 -5.73
CA TRP A 47 0.64 -7.94 -5.93
C TRP A 47 0.67 -8.78 -4.65
N PRO A 48 -0.26 -9.73 -4.48
CA PRO A 48 -0.51 -10.34 -3.18
C PRO A 48 0.66 -11.17 -2.66
N LEU A 49 1.35 -11.87 -3.56
CA LEU A 49 2.50 -12.72 -3.24
C LEU A 49 3.72 -11.92 -2.78
N GLU A 50 3.85 -10.68 -3.26
CA GLU A 50 4.96 -9.78 -2.94
C GLU A 50 4.62 -8.86 -1.75
N ASN A 51 3.35 -8.83 -1.30
CA ASN A 51 2.81 -7.83 -0.37
C ASN A 51 3.08 -6.40 -0.84
N VAL A 52 2.88 -6.13 -2.12
CA VAL A 52 3.14 -4.82 -2.73
C VAL A 52 1.87 -4.26 -3.35
N VAL A 53 1.69 -2.95 -3.24
CA VAL A 53 0.68 -2.21 -3.99
C VAL A 53 1.37 -1.12 -4.78
N GLU A 54 1.21 -1.13 -6.10
CA GLU A 54 1.69 -0.06 -6.96
C GLU A 54 0.57 0.93 -7.24
N PHE A 55 0.90 2.22 -7.17
CA PHE A 55 0.00 3.32 -7.45
C PHE A 55 0.56 4.15 -8.59
N SER A 56 -0.28 4.47 -9.56
CA SER A 56 -0.01 5.45 -10.60
C SER A 56 -1.15 6.45 -10.61
N PHE A 57 -0.82 7.72 -10.37
CA PHE A 57 -1.81 8.79 -10.27
C PHE A 57 -1.56 9.84 -11.34
N CYS A 58 -2.59 10.08 -12.16
CA CYS A 58 -2.60 11.08 -13.20
C CYS A 58 -3.67 12.15 -12.91
N GLN A 59 -3.36 13.40 -13.21
CA GLN A 59 -4.30 14.53 -13.15
C GLN A 59 -4.34 15.21 -14.51
N ALA A 60 -5.52 15.33 -15.12
CA ALA A 60 -5.69 15.94 -16.44
C ALA A 60 -4.73 15.34 -17.50
N GLY A 61 -4.54 14.01 -17.47
CA GLY A 61 -3.68 13.27 -18.39
C GLY A 61 -2.18 13.39 -18.15
N LYS A 62 -1.75 14.00 -17.04
CA LYS A 62 -0.33 14.09 -16.66
C LYS A 62 -0.05 13.23 -15.44
N MET A 63 1.00 12.42 -15.49
CA MET A 63 1.51 11.68 -14.34
C MET A 63 1.94 12.65 -13.25
N VAL A 64 1.39 12.47 -12.04
CA VAL A 64 1.74 13.25 -10.85
C VAL A 64 2.74 12.47 -10.02
N PHE A 65 2.48 11.18 -9.79
CA PHE A 65 3.41 10.26 -9.14
C PHE A 65 3.11 8.82 -9.53
N GLU A 66 4.15 8.00 -9.38
CA GLU A 66 4.11 6.55 -9.47
C GLU A 66 5.03 5.99 -8.39
N PHE A 67 4.55 5.03 -7.61
CA PHE A 67 5.36 4.36 -6.59
C PHE A 67 4.82 2.98 -6.24
N ALA A 68 5.69 2.15 -5.66
CA ALA A 68 5.33 0.91 -4.99
C ALA A 68 5.31 1.10 -3.48
N PHE A 69 4.36 0.43 -2.83
CA PHE A 69 4.18 0.44 -1.39
C PHE A 69 4.25 -0.99 -0.85
N PHE A 70 5.34 -1.30 -0.16
CA PHE A 70 5.61 -2.62 0.40
C PHE A 70 4.96 -2.71 1.78
N MET A 71 4.05 -3.66 1.97
CA MET A 71 3.20 -3.78 3.15
C MET A 71 3.84 -4.67 4.23
N ARG A 72 4.07 -4.08 5.41
CA ARG A 72 4.46 -4.82 6.64
C ARG A 72 3.32 -4.95 7.64
N GLY A 73 2.30 -4.11 7.54
CA GLY A 73 1.03 -4.24 8.25
C GLY A 73 -0.13 -4.68 7.34
N PRO A 74 -1.37 -4.72 7.87
CA PRO A 74 -2.57 -4.99 7.10
C PRO A 74 -3.03 -3.77 6.28
N ILE A 75 -3.89 -4.03 5.30
CA ILE A 75 -4.73 -3.06 4.61
C ILE A 75 -6.15 -3.28 5.13
N GLN A 76 -6.85 -2.19 5.47
CA GLN A 76 -8.20 -2.26 6.03
C GLN A 76 -9.10 -1.18 5.44
N LEU A 77 -10.37 -1.51 5.24
CA LEU A 77 -11.39 -0.50 5.00
C LEU A 77 -11.77 0.17 6.32
N ALA A 78 -11.70 1.49 6.34
CA ALA A 78 -12.07 2.29 7.50
C ALA A 78 -12.93 3.49 7.09
N LYS A 79 -13.53 4.14 8.09
CA LYS A 79 -14.42 5.29 7.90
C LYS A 79 -14.19 6.32 8.99
N ASP A 80 -14.25 7.59 8.62
CA ASP A 80 -14.28 8.72 9.54
C ASP A 80 -15.33 9.75 9.10
N GLU A 81 -15.26 10.96 9.65
CA GLU A 81 -16.14 12.08 9.30
C GLU A 81 -16.08 12.51 7.82
N ASN A 82 -15.00 12.19 7.12
CA ASN A 82 -14.76 12.52 5.71
C ASN A 82 -15.15 11.37 4.75
N GLY A 83 -15.64 10.24 5.28
CA GLY A 83 -16.11 9.09 4.50
C GLY A 83 -15.23 7.85 4.64
N GLU A 84 -15.38 6.91 3.70
CA GLU A 84 -14.59 5.68 3.65
C GLU A 84 -13.19 5.89 3.03
N TYR A 85 -12.24 5.07 3.47
CA TYR A 85 -10.87 5.04 2.98
C TYR A 85 -10.23 3.67 3.16
N LEU A 86 -9.25 3.33 2.33
CA LEU A 86 -8.33 2.22 2.58
C LEU A 86 -7.16 2.72 3.42
N HIS A 87 -6.92 2.04 4.54
CA HIS A 87 -5.79 2.27 5.44
C HIS A 87 -4.75 1.18 5.21
N PHE A 88 -3.62 1.56 4.64
CA PHE A 88 -2.45 0.72 4.44
C PHE A 88 -1.52 0.95 5.63
N GLN A 89 -1.50 0.00 6.56
CA GLN A 89 -0.72 0.12 7.79
C GLN A 89 0.72 -0.33 7.59
N ASP A 90 1.65 0.47 8.12
CA ASP A 90 3.08 0.15 8.17
C ASP A 90 3.64 -0.36 6.84
N GLY A 91 3.85 0.55 5.90
CA GLY A 91 4.50 0.25 4.63
C GLY A 91 5.75 1.07 4.35
N VAL A 92 6.47 0.66 3.31
CA VAL A 92 7.71 1.27 2.84
C VAL A 92 7.53 1.73 1.39
N PHE A 93 7.87 2.99 1.11
CA PHE A 93 7.88 3.51 -0.26
C PHE A 93 9.07 2.99 -1.03
N ALA A 94 8.81 2.68 -2.30
CA ALA A 94 9.83 2.34 -3.27
C ALA A 94 9.46 2.95 -4.64
N PRO A 95 10.45 3.23 -5.49
CA PRO A 95 10.19 3.70 -6.86
C PRO A 95 9.42 2.68 -7.72
N SER A 96 9.57 1.39 -7.46
CA SER A 96 8.87 0.30 -8.17
C SER A 96 8.86 -0.97 -7.33
N ARG A 97 8.02 -1.94 -7.71
CA ARG A 97 7.96 -3.24 -7.03
C ARG A 97 9.25 -4.05 -7.12
N PHE A 98 10.20 -3.70 -7.99
CA PHE A 98 11.48 -4.41 -8.12
C PHE A 98 12.61 -3.83 -7.27
N TRP A 99 12.34 -2.77 -6.50
CA TRP A 99 13.39 -2.04 -5.78
C TRP A 99 14.11 -2.90 -4.72
N TYR A 100 13.46 -3.95 -4.21
CA TYR A 100 14.09 -4.92 -3.30
C TYR A 100 15.37 -5.55 -3.88
N GLN A 101 15.52 -5.62 -5.22
CA GLN A 101 16.72 -6.12 -5.87
C GLN A 101 17.96 -5.24 -5.60
N GLN A 102 17.75 -3.96 -5.31
CA GLN A 102 18.80 -2.98 -5.05
C GLN A 102 18.91 -2.65 -3.56
N ALA A 103 17.76 -2.55 -2.89
CA ALA A 103 17.64 -2.05 -1.52
C ALA A 103 17.75 -3.15 -0.45
N GLY A 104 17.65 -4.43 -0.84
CA GLY A 104 17.59 -5.55 0.08
C GLY A 104 16.15 -5.88 0.50
N ASP A 105 16.01 -6.56 1.64
CA ASP A 105 14.70 -6.95 2.16
C ASP A 105 13.98 -5.73 2.76
N LEU A 106 12.95 -5.24 2.06
CA LEU A 106 12.14 -4.10 2.50
C LEU A 106 11.28 -4.40 3.73
N MET A 107 11.19 -5.67 4.14
CA MET A 107 10.54 -6.10 5.37
C MET A 107 11.49 -6.08 6.57
N ASP A 108 12.80 -5.94 6.35
CA ASP A 108 13.79 -5.88 7.42
C ASP A 108 13.74 -4.53 8.14
N GLN A 109 13.23 -4.53 9.36
CA GLN A 109 13.10 -3.34 10.20
C GLN A 109 14.45 -2.79 10.68
N THR A 110 15.55 -3.53 10.53
CA THR A 110 16.90 -3.02 10.80
C THR A 110 17.39 -2.13 9.66
N LEU A 111 17.00 -2.45 8.41
CA LEU A 111 17.31 -1.66 7.22
C LEU A 111 16.29 -0.53 7.02
N PHE A 112 15.01 -0.79 7.30
CA PHE A 112 13.90 0.15 7.16
C PHE A 112 13.19 0.36 8.50
N PRO A 113 13.78 1.10 9.46
CA PRO A 113 13.22 1.21 10.81
C PRO A 113 11.91 2.00 10.90
N THR A 114 11.65 2.87 9.92
CA THR A 114 10.46 3.72 9.87
C THR A 114 9.42 3.10 8.96
N GLY A 115 8.17 3.10 9.39
CA GLY A 115 7.01 2.76 8.57
C GLY A 115 6.24 3.99 8.16
N ILE A 116 5.42 3.88 7.13
CA ILE A 116 4.43 4.88 6.76
C ILE A 116 3.05 4.24 6.78
N ASP A 117 2.08 4.94 7.35
CA ASP A 117 0.68 4.67 7.06
C ASP A 117 0.25 5.46 5.83
N LEU A 118 -0.44 4.81 4.91
CA LEU A 118 -1.08 5.42 3.76
C LEU A 118 -2.60 5.33 3.90
N TYR A 119 -3.28 6.45 3.66
CA TYR A 119 -4.75 6.53 3.63
C TYR A 119 -5.18 6.94 2.23
N LEU A 120 -5.93 6.07 1.55
CA LEU A 120 -6.46 6.31 0.21
C LEU A 120 -7.96 6.54 0.26
N ARG A 121 -8.41 7.68 -0.27
CA ARG A 121 -9.81 8.01 -0.50
C ARG A 121 -10.05 8.18 -1.99
N ILE A 122 -11.22 7.78 -2.46
CA ILE A 122 -11.66 8.06 -3.83
C ILE A 122 -12.93 8.93 -3.91
N LYS A 123 -13.61 9.15 -2.78
CA LYS A 123 -14.85 9.91 -2.69
C LYS A 123 -14.67 11.11 -1.75
N PRO A 124 -15.18 12.32 -2.11
CA PRO A 124 -15.72 12.68 -3.43
C PRO A 124 -14.63 12.78 -4.51
N ARG A 125 -13.36 12.92 -4.10
CA ARG A 125 -12.18 13.05 -4.96
C ARG A 125 -11.11 12.05 -4.55
N ILE A 126 -10.21 11.72 -5.47
CA ILE A 126 -9.03 10.90 -5.15
C ILE A 126 -8.09 11.70 -4.24
N GLY A 127 -7.67 11.09 -3.13
CA GLY A 127 -6.82 11.72 -2.14
C GLY A 127 -5.92 10.70 -1.45
N PHE A 128 -4.67 11.12 -1.23
CA PHE A 128 -3.65 10.35 -0.52
C PHE A 128 -3.23 11.14 0.71
N GLN A 129 -3.16 10.48 1.86
CA GLN A 129 -2.57 11.02 3.07
C GLN A 129 -1.54 10.04 3.59
N PHE A 130 -0.44 10.56 4.12
CA PHE A 130 0.68 9.77 4.62
C PHE A 130 1.00 10.18 6.05
N ALA A 131 1.24 9.22 6.92
CA ALA A 131 1.67 9.46 8.29
C ALA A 131 2.89 8.60 8.61
N ALA A 132 3.97 9.21 9.11
CA ALA A 132 5.14 8.47 9.52
C ALA A 132 4.87 7.73 10.85
N ILE A 133 5.20 6.44 10.87
CA ILE A 133 5.22 5.61 12.07
C ILE A 133 6.65 5.66 12.60
N LEU A 134 6.84 6.39 13.69
CA LEU A 134 8.08 6.33 14.43
C LEU A 134 8.08 5.04 15.24
N SER A 135 8.83 4.04 14.78
CA SER A 135 9.16 2.89 15.63
C SER A 135 9.94 3.41 16.84
N PRO A 136 9.62 2.98 18.07
CA PRO A 136 10.48 3.26 19.21
C PRO A 136 11.87 2.67 18.92
N ALA A 137 12.92 3.46 19.18
CA ALA A 137 14.30 3.05 18.92
C ALA A 137 14.57 1.65 19.48
N PRO A 138 15.33 0.79 18.77
CA PRO A 138 15.69 -0.51 19.30
C PRO A 138 16.40 -0.33 20.64
N ASN A 139 15.86 -0.96 21.68
CA ASN A 139 16.42 -0.90 23.02
C ASN A 139 17.83 -1.54 22.97
N PRO A 140 18.92 -0.82 23.29
CA PRO A 140 20.29 -1.32 23.10
C PRO A 140 20.70 -2.47 24.04
N SER A 141 19.76 -3.07 24.77
CA SER A 141 20.03 -4.00 25.87
C SER A 141 20.17 -5.47 25.46
N HIS A 142 20.79 -5.79 24.32
CA HIS A 142 21.29 -7.14 24.01
C HIS A 142 22.58 -7.12 23.18
N GLN A 143 23.60 -6.39 23.65
CA GLN A 143 24.98 -6.85 23.50
C GLN A 143 25.35 -7.57 24.80
N ARG A 144 25.11 -8.88 24.87
CA ARG A 144 25.74 -9.73 25.88
C ARG A 144 26.99 -10.34 25.27
N THR A 145 28.11 -9.91 25.84
CA THR A 145 29.43 -10.55 25.98
C THR A 145 29.48 -12.04 25.71
#